data_AF-A0AAW7JTF0-F1
#
_entry.id   AF-A0AAW7JTF0-F1
#
_cell.length_a   1.000
_cell.length_b   1.000
_cell.length_c   1.000
_cell.angle_alpha   90.00
_cell.angle_beta   90.00
_cell.angle_gamma   90.00
#
_symmetry.space_group_name_H-M   'P 1'
#
loop_
_entity.id
_entity.type
_entity.pdbx_description
1 polymer ?
#
loop_
_entity_poly.entity_id
_entity_poly.type
_entity_poly.pdbx_seq_one_letter_code
_entity_poly.pdbx_strand_id
1 'polypeptide(L)'
;MKEAIKIFENAQFGRIRTSISANGEPLFCLADLCKAINVANHRNVAKRIDEDGVRRMDITDSLGRNQQVLFVTEPGMYEVLLRSDSEKAKPFRKWVCSEVLPSIRKSGGYMVARQDETPEQIMARALMVAKDTIDRQQAALKQSENKNYLLQCQNDALTSMNEGQQRHIKALMPGATFAKAVETSEHSILVGELARIIKQNGVEIGQNRLFQWMRDKGYLCKKGEMYNQPTQKALQMGLFELKKTVITKPNGDSLVTTTTKVTGKGQIYFVNKFLFDAINQAELAKQAAQAKKGGAQ
;
A
#
# COMPACT_ATOMS: atom_id res chain seq x y z
N MET A 1 21.72 -2.98 -5.53
CA MET A 1 23.03 -2.84 -4.85
C MET A 1 23.91 -3.97 -5.35
N LYS A 2 25.16 -3.73 -5.77
CA LYS A 2 26.06 -4.80 -6.21
C LYS A 2 26.46 -5.62 -4.97
N GLU A 3 26.27 -6.94 -5.04
CA GLU A 3 26.65 -7.88 -3.98
C GLU A 3 28.19 -7.87 -3.86
N ALA A 4 28.71 -7.26 -2.78
CA ALA A 4 30.14 -7.10 -2.57
C ALA A 4 30.72 -8.38 -1.95
N ILE A 5 31.61 -9.05 -2.68
CA ILE A 5 32.26 -10.29 -2.23
C ILE A 5 33.36 -9.94 -1.24
N LYS A 6 33.37 -10.62 -0.09
CA LYS A 6 34.40 -10.54 0.96
C LYS A 6 35.08 -11.90 1.11
N ILE A 7 36.31 -11.92 1.63
CA ILE A 7 37.00 -13.16 1.97
C ILE A 7 36.92 -13.33 3.47
N PHE A 8 36.36 -14.46 3.91
CA PHE A 8 36.37 -14.90 5.29
C PHE A 8 37.57 -15.82 5.50
N GLU A 9 38.46 -15.46 6.43
CA GLU A 9 39.60 -16.30 6.83
C GLU A 9 39.29 -17.03 8.14
N ASN A 10 39.52 -18.34 8.15
CA ASN A 10 39.36 -19.17 9.33
C ASN A 10 40.53 -20.14 9.47
N ALA A 11 41.05 -20.33 10.69
CA ALA A 11 42.20 -21.20 10.93
C ALA A 11 41.95 -22.68 10.55
N GLN A 12 40.70 -23.15 10.66
CA GLN A 12 40.31 -24.53 10.37
C GLN A 12 39.82 -24.73 8.93
N PHE A 13 39.08 -23.75 8.39
CA PHE A 13 38.45 -23.84 7.08
C PHE A 13 39.16 -23.05 5.96
N GLY A 14 40.22 -22.30 6.30
CA GLY A 14 40.97 -21.49 5.35
C GLY A 14 40.18 -20.28 4.84
N ARG A 15 40.38 -19.94 3.57
CA ARG A 15 39.77 -18.77 2.91
C ARG A 15 38.49 -19.17 2.19
N ILE A 16 37.35 -18.60 2.60
CA ILE A 16 36.04 -18.81 1.97
C ILE A 16 35.53 -17.47 1.46
N ARG A 17 35.20 -17.38 0.17
CA ARG A 17 34.51 -16.20 -0.37
C ARG A 17 33.08 -16.15 0.15
N THR A 18 32.70 -15.00 0.69
CA THR A 18 31.35 -14.72 1.21
C THR A 18 30.75 -13.52 0.52
N SER A 19 29.43 -13.48 0.44
CA SER A 19 28.66 -12.33 -0.05
C SER A 19 27.46 -12.08 0.86
N ILE A 20 26.78 -10.95 0.70
CA ILE A 20 25.56 -10.62 1.44
C ILE A 20 24.41 -10.58 0.43
N SER A 21 23.33 -11.31 0.73
CA SER A 21 22.11 -11.34 -0.08
C SER A 21 21.36 -10.01 0.00
N ALA A 22 20.36 -9.81 -0.88
CA ALA A 22 19.48 -8.64 -0.82
C ALA A 22 18.76 -8.46 0.54
N ASN A 23 18.62 -9.54 1.32
CA ASN A 23 17.94 -9.55 2.61
C ASN A 23 18.91 -9.36 3.79
N GLY A 24 20.21 -9.16 3.53
CA GLY A 24 21.24 -9.01 4.57
C GLY A 24 21.81 -10.32 5.10
N GLU A 25 21.41 -11.47 4.54
CA GLU A 25 21.89 -12.79 4.97
C GLU A 25 23.21 -13.17 4.30
N PRO A 26 24.11 -13.90 4.99
CA PRO A 26 25.38 -14.32 4.42
C PRO A 26 25.21 -15.45 3.38
N LEU A 27 26.02 -15.36 2.32
CA LEU A 27 26.16 -16.36 1.27
C LEU A 27 27.61 -16.86 1.26
N PHE A 28 27.83 -18.16 1.06
CA PHE A 28 29.14 -18.80 1.11
C PHE A 28 29.47 -19.48 -0.22
N CYS A 29 30.67 -19.28 -0.76
CA CYS A 29 31.08 -19.92 -2.00
C CYS A 29 31.21 -21.44 -1.80
N LEU A 30 30.42 -22.22 -2.53
CA LEU A 30 30.34 -23.67 -2.37
C LEU A 30 31.65 -24.37 -2.79
N ALA A 31 32.33 -23.86 -3.82
CA ALA A 31 33.59 -24.43 -4.27
C ALA A 31 34.68 -24.28 -3.19
N ASP A 32 34.76 -23.12 -2.55
CA ASP A 32 35.72 -22.86 -1.47
C ASP A 32 35.36 -23.69 -0.23
N LEU A 33 34.07 -23.80 0.11
CA LEU A 33 33.59 -24.63 1.21
C LEU A 33 33.95 -26.11 0.99
N CYS A 34 33.68 -26.66 -0.20
CA CYS A 34 34.03 -28.04 -0.53
C CYS A 34 35.55 -28.27 -0.50
N LYS A 35 36.34 -27.30 -0.98
CA LYS A 35 37.81 -27.36 -0.90
C LYS A 35 38.28 -27.35 0.56
N ALA A 36 37.66 -26.53 1.41
CA ALA A 36 38.00 -26.44 2.83
C ALA A 36 37.83 -27.80 3.52
N ILE A 37 36.76 -28.53 3.22
CA ILE A 37 36.46 -29.86 3.80
C ILE A 37 36.95 -31.03 2.95
N ASN A 38 37.79 -30.82 1.94
CA ASN A 38 38.34 -31.88 1.07
C ASN A 38 37.27 -32.74 0.35
N VAL A 39 36.19 -32.10 -0.10
CA VAL A 39 35.16 -32.72 -0.94
C VAL A 39 35.42 -32.35 -2.41
N ALA A 40 35.69 -33.35 -3.23
CA ALA A 40 36.17 -33.13 -4.61
C ALA A 40 35.11 -32.51 -5.54
N ASN A 41 33.84 -32.91 -5.43
CA ASN A 41 32.81 -32.53 -6.39
C ASN A 41 31.71 -31.66 -5.79
N HIS A 42 31.93 -30.35 -5.80
CA HIS A 42 30.98 -29.35 -5.33
C HIS A 42 29.65 -29.34 -6.11
N ARG A 43 29.63 -29.77 -7.39
CA ARG A 43 28.38 -29.87 -8.18
C ARG A 43 27.48 -31.00 -7.68
N ASN A 44 28.05 -32.11 -7.22
CA ASN A 44 27.29 -33.19 -6.60
C ASN A 44 26.74 -32.78 -5.24
N VAL A 45 27.49 -31.98 -4.49
CA VAL A 45 27.02 -31.41 -3.22
C VAL A 45 25.84 -30.48 -3.45
N ALA A 46 25.91 -29.59 -4.46
CA ALA A 46 24.83 -28.67 -4.80
C ALA A 46 23.49 -29.38 -5.10
N LYS A 47 23.53 -30.58 -5.70
CA LYS A 47 22.32 -31.37 -5.99
C LYS A 47 21.63 -31.97 -4.76
N ARG A 48 22.31 -31.98 -3.60
CA ARG A 48 21.81 -32.56 -2.35
C ARG A 48 21.28 -31.51 -1.38
N ILE A 49 21.56 -30.24 -1.65
CA ILE A 49 21.04 -29.11 -0.89
C ILE A 49 19.69 -28.75 -1.49
N ASP A 50 18.75 -28.32 -0.64
CA ASP A 50 17.45 -27.86 -1.11
C ASP A 50 17.59 -26.72 -2.12
N GLU A 51 16.62 -26.61 -3.04
CA GLU A 51 16.69 -25.66 -4.17
C GLU A 51 16.83 -24.20 -3.70
N ASP A 52 16.23 -23.86 -2.56
CA ASP A 52 16.32 -22.53 -1.94
C ASP A 52 17.69 -22.24 -1.28
N GLY A 53 18.49 -23.29 -1.07
CA GLY A 53 19.78 -23.22 -0.41
C GLY A 53 20.95 -22.90 -1.34
N VAL A 54 20.76 -22.91 -2.66
CA VAL A 54 21.83 -22.72 -3.66
C VAL A 54 21.53 -21.53 -4.58
N ARG A 55 22.49 -20.60 -4.72
CA ARG A 55 22.40 -19.45 -5.63
C ARG A 55 23.53 -19.46 -6.65
N ARG A 56 23.22 -19.11 -7.90
CA ARG A 56 24.21 -18.85 -8.95
C ARG A 56 24.49 -17.36 -8.99
N MET A 57 25.77 -17.00 -8.90
CA MET A 57 26.20 -15.61 -8.95
C MET A 57 27.34 -15.46 -9.95
N ASP A 58 27.31 -14.38 -10.71
CA ASP A 58 28.40 -14.00 -11.61
C ASP A 58 29.49 -13.30 -10.78
N ILE A 59 30.69 -13.89 -10.78
CA ILE A 59 31.89 -13.31 -10.18
C ILE A 59 32.83 -12.87 -11.30
N THR A 60 33.33 -11.64 -11.21
CA THR A 60 34.46 -11.19 -12.03
C THR A 60 35.77 -11.58 -11.33
N ASP A 61 36.58 -12.42 -11.97
CA ASP A 61 37.90 -12.82 -11.48
C ASP A 61 38.87 -11.61 -11.49
N SER A 62 39.97 -11.73 -10.76
CA SER A 62 41.13 -10.83 -10.75
C SER A 62 41.71 -10.54 -12.15
N LEU A 63 41.48 -11.41 -13.13
CA LEU A 63 41.81 -11.22 -14.54
C LEU A 63 40.67 -10.61 -15.39
N GLY A 64 39.59 -10.12 -14.78
CA GLY A 64 38.47 -9.46 -15.47
C GLY A 64 37.49 -10.40 -16.17
N ARG A 65 37.57 -11.72 -15.93
CA ARG A 65 36.69 -12.72 -16.56
C ARG A 65 35.45 -12.96 -15.72
N ASN A 66 34.27 -12.96 -16.34
CA ASN A 66 33.03 -13.35 -15.66
C ASN A 66 32.92 -14.88 -15.59
N GLN A 67 32.77 -15.40 -14.38
CA GLN A 67 32.55 -16.82 -14.10
C GLN A 67 31.29 -16.98 -13.26
N GLN A 68 30.45 -17.95 -13.61
CA GLN A 68 29.33 -18.35 -12.77
C GLN A 68 29.79 -19.28 -11.66
N VAL A 69 29.59 -18.85 -10.42
CA VAL A 69 29.98 -19.60 -9.23
C VAL A 69 28.75 -19.86 -8.37
N LEU A 70 28.74 -21.03 -7.73
CA LEU A 70 27.68 -21.43 -6.81
C LEU A 70 27.98 -20.90 -5.41
N PHE A 71 27.02 -20.19 -4.84
CA PHE A 71 26.96 -19.83 -3.44
C PHE A 71 25.87 -20.65 -2.75
N VAL A 72 26.03 -20.87 -1.46
CA VAL A 72 25.02 -21.47 -0.59
C VAL A 72 24.61 -20.49 0.50
N THR A 73 23.35 -20.57 0.91
CA THR A 73 22.85 -19.85 2.09
C THR A 73 23.45 -20.43 3.36
N GLU A 74 23.29 -19.73 4.48
CA GLU A 74 23.72 -20.25 5.79
C GLU A 74 23.11 -21.62 6.14
N PRO A 75 21.79 -21.86 5.98
CA PRO A 75 21.22 -23.21 6.10
C PRO A 75 21.89 -24.24 5.18
N GLY A 76 22.12 -23.88 3.91
CA GLY A 76 22.80 -24.76 2.95
C GLY A 76 24.24 -25.08 3.36
N MET A 77 24.97 -24.12 3.92
CA MET A 77 26.31 -24.35 4.49
C MET A 77 26.25 -25.35 5.65
N TYR A 78 25.27 -25.23 6.56
CA TYR A 78 25.12 -26.19 7.65
C TYR A 78 24.81 -27.61 7.15
N GLU A 79 23.97 -27.76 6.13
CA GLU A 79 23.73 -29.07 5.51
C GLU A 79 25.01 -29.71 4.97
N VAL A 80 25.84 -28.92 4.28
CA VAL A 80 27.12 -29.40 3.73
C VAL A 80 28.04 -29.88 4.85
N LEU A 81 28.16 -29.11 5.93
CA LEU A 81 29.07 -29.43 7.03
C LEU A 81 28.56 -30.61 7.88
N LEU A 82 27.26 -30.67 8.17
CA LEU A 82 26.68 -31.73 9.01
C LEU A 82 26.64 -33.08 8.29
N ARG A 83 26.41 -33.09 6.97
CA ARG A 83 26.41 -34.31 6.15
C ARG A 83 27.80 -34.76 5.70
N SER A 84 28.85 -33.96 5.91
CA SER A 84 30.20 -34.32 5.49
C SER A 84 30.84 -35.32 6.45
N ASP A 85 31.50 -36.34 5.89
CA ASP A 85 32.34 -37.28 6.63
C ASP A 85 33.82 -36.86 6.68
N SER A 86 34.13 -35.63 6.26
CA SER A 86 35.50 -35.10 6.31
C SER A 86 35.99 -34.92 7.75
N GLU A 87 37.24 -35.32 8.01
CA GLU A 87 37.90 -35.08 9.31
C GLU A 87 37.99 -33.57 9.64
N LYS A 88 37.93 -32.67 8.65
CA LYS A 88 37.87 -31.22 8.91
C LYS A 88 36.49 -30.74 9.36
N ALA A 89 35.42 -31.41 8.94
CA ALA A 89 34.04 -31.11 9.33
C ALA A 89 33.63 -31.80 10.65
N LYS A 90 34.30 -32.90 11.00
CA LYS A 90 34.02 -33.71 12.20
C LYS A 90 34.08 -32.92 13.53
N PRO A 91 35.04 -32.00 13.78
CA PRO A 91 35.03 -31.18 14.99
C PRO A 91 33.79 -30.29 15.08
N PHE A 92 33.41 -29.67 13.97
CA PHE A 92 32.20 -28.85 13.89
C PHE A 92 30.94 -29.68 14.16
N ARG A 93 30.80 -30.83 13.48
CA ARG A 93 29.67 -31.75 13.68
C ARG A 93 29.57 -32.21 15.14
N LYS A 94 30.70 -32.59 15.75
CA LYS A 94 30.74 -33.02 17.15
C LYS A 94 30.34 -31.88 18.09
N TRP A 95 30.88 -30.69 17.89
CA TRP A 95 30.54 -29.51 18.69
C TRP A 95 29.04 -29.17 18.59
N VAL A 96 28.48 -29.12 17.38
CA VAL A 96 27.06 -28.85 17.18
C VAL A 96 26.18 -29.94 17.84
N CYS A 97 26.47 -31.21 17.61
CA CYS A 97 25.63 -32.31 18.10
C CYS A 97 25.79 -32.61 19.59
N SER A 98 26.96 -32.39 20.19
CA SER A 98 27.23 -32.72 21.59
C SER A 98 27.10 -31.55 22.55
N GLU A 99 27.23 -30.31 22.07
CA GLU A 99 27.23 -29.12 22.91
C GLU A 99 26.07 -28.19 22.56
N VAL A 100 26.03 -27.70 21.31
CA VAL A 100 25.07 -26.65 20.90
C VAL A 100 23.63 -27.13 20.97
N LEU A 101 23.28 -28.20 20.25
CA LEU A 101 21.91 -28.71 20.19
C LEU A 101 21.40 -29.22 21.55
N PRO A 102 22.19 -29.97 22.34
CA PRO A 102 21.78 -30.36 23.69
C PRO A 102 21.55 -29.17 24.62
N SER A 103 22.36 -28.12 24.51
CA SER A 103 22.18 -26.89 25.29
C SER A 103 20.88 -26.20 24.92
N ILE A 104 20.64 -25.93 23.64
CA ILE A 104 19.38 -25.32 23.17
C ILE A 104 18.17 -26.14 23.62
N ARG A 105 18.21 -27.48 23.50
CA ARG A 105 17.11 -28.35 23.95
C ARG A 105 16.84 -28.25 25.47
N LYS A 106 17.88 -28.08 26.30
CA LYS A 106 17.77 -28.07 27.77
C LYS A 106 17.45 -26.69 28.33
N SER A 107 18.12 -25.66 27.84
CA SER A 107 18.07 -24.29 28.40
C SER A 107 17.37 -23.27 27.50
N GLY A 108 16.92 -23.67 26.30
CA GLY A 108 16.27 -22.76 25.35
C GLY A 108 17.21 -21.81 24.62
N GLY A 109 18.54 -21.92 24.85
CA GLY A 109 19.55 -21.08 24.21
C GLY A 109 20.96 -21.65 24.39
N TYR A 110 21.88 -21.21 23.52
CA TYR A 110 23.30 -21.53 23.59
C TYR A 110 24.11 -20.24 23.68
N MET A 111 25.00 -20.15 24.67
CA MET A 111 25.93 -19.05 24.84
C MET A 111 27.34 -19.61 24.92
N VAL A 112 28.24 -19.11 24.07
CA VAL A 112 29.66 -19.43 24.16
C VAL A 112 30.22 -18.73 25.40
N ALA A 113 30.64 -19.53 26.38
CA ALA A 113 31.46 -19.08 27.48
C ALA A 113 32.81 -18.61 26.92
N ARG A 114 33.24 -17.40 27.27
CA ARG A 114 34.65 -17.04 27.04
C ARG A 114 35.50 -17.87 28.01
N GLN A 115 36.74 -18.17 27.64
CA GLN A 115 37.59 -19.14 28.37
C GLN A 115 37.88 -18.74 29.83
N ASP A 116 37.56 -17.51 30.19
CA ASP A 116 37.76 -16.83 31.46
C ASP A 116 36.46 -16.49 32.22
N GLU A 117 35.29 -16.81 31.67
CA GLU A 117 33.99 -16.46 32.29
C GLU A 117 33.48 -17.56 33.24
N THR A 118 33.18 -17.21 34.49
CA THR A 118 32.50 -18.11 35.43
C THR A 118 31.01 -18.27 35.08
N PRO A 119 30.31 -19.32 35.55
CA PRO A 119 28.87 -19.49 35.32
C PRO A 119 28.03 -18.27 35.70
N GLU A 120 28.40 -17.57 36.77
CA GLU A 120 27.74 -16.35 37.25
C GLU A 120 27.95 -15.19 36.27
N GLN A 121 29.14 -15.07 35.68
CA GLN A 121 29.45 -14.04 34.69
C GLN A 121 28.72 -14.28 33.37
N ILE A 122 28.54 -15.54 32.97
CA ILE A 122 27.70 -15.91 31.81
C ILE A 122 26.25 -15.49 32.04
N MET A 123 25.70 -15.77 33.23
CA MET A 123 24.34 -15.38 33.59
C MET A 123 24.18 -13.85 33.67
N ALA A 124 25.17 -13.15 34.23
CA ALA A 124 25.18 -11.68 34.28
C ALA A 124 25.19 -11.06 32.87
N ARG A 125 25.98 -11.62 31.95
CA ARG A 125 26.00 -11.18 30.55
C ARG A 125 24.68 -11.46 29.84
N ALA A 126 24.06 -12.62 30.08
CA ALA A 126 22.75 -12.94 29.53
C ALA A 126 21.68 -11.93 30.00
N LEU A 127 21.69 -11.61 31.30
CA LEU A 127 20.80 -10.61 31.89
C LEU A 127 21.03 -9.20 31.33
N MET A 128 22.29 -8.80 31.12
CA MET A 128 22.59 -7.50 30.48
C MET A 128 22.08 -7.43 29.04
N VAL A 129 22.32 -8.47 28.23
CA VAL A 129 21.82 -8.49 26.83
C VAL A 129 20.29 -8.45 26.79
N ALA A 130 19.62 -9.18 27.70
CA ALA A 130 18.18 -9.14 27.84
C ALA A 130 17.69 -7.73 28.23
N LYS A 131 18.33 -7.11 29.23
CA LYS A 131 18.02 -5.75 29.68
C LYS A 131 18.21 -4.72 28.57
N ASP A 132 19.34 -4.73 27.87
CA ASP A 132 19.61 -3.82 26.75
C ASP A 132 18.59 -3.99 25.61
N THR A 133 18.07 -5.20 25.43
CA THR A 133 17.02 -5.47 24.44
C THR A 133 15.68 -4.91 24.89
N ILE A 134 15.32 -5.09 26.16
CA ILE A 134 14.12 -4.53 26.76
C ILE A 134 14.17 -3.00 26.71
N ASP A 135 15.29 -2.39 27.10
CA ASP A 135 15.47 -0.93 27.11
C ASP A 135 15.33 -0.34 25.69
N ARG A 136 15.93 -1.01 24.68
CA ARG A 136 15.74 -0.64 23.27
C ARG A 136 14.29 -0.74 22.82
N GLN A 137 13.59 -1.81 23.20
CA GLN A 137 12.17 -1.99 22.87
C GLN A 137 11.30 -0.93 23.55
N GLN A 138 11.55 -0.62 24.82
CA GLN A 138 10.83 0.42 25.56
C GLN A 138 11.07 1.81 24.98
N ALA A 139 12.29 2.13 24.56
CA ALA A 139 12.59 3.39 23.88
C ALA A 139 11.83 3.50 22.55
N ALA A 140 11.79 2.42 21.76
CA ALA A 140 11.03 2.38 20.51
C ALA A 140 9.51 2.52 20.75
N LEU A 141 8.97 1.89 21.81
CA LEU A 141 7.57 2.02 22.20
C LEU A 141 7.23 3.47 22.55
N LYS A 142 8.02 4.13 23.41
CA LYS A 142 7.83 5.55 23.75
C LYS A 142 7.87 6.46 22.51
N GLN A 143 8.79 6.19 21.57
CA GLN A 143 8.85 6.96 20.33
C GLN A 143 7.59 6.75 19.47
N SER A 144 7.10 5.52 19.39
CA SER A 144 5.86 5.17 18.68
C SER A 144 4.63 5.84 19.30
N GLU A 145 4.52 5.83 20.64
CA GLU A 145 3.46 6.50 21.38
C GLU A 145 3.45 8.01 21.14
N ASN A 146 4.61 8.67 21.22
CA ASN A 146 4.73 10.10 20.92
C ASN A 146 4.30 10.42 19.47
N LYS A 147 4.68 9.58 18.51
CA LYS A 147 4.29 9.76 17.10
C LYS A 147 2.77 9.58 16.92
N ASN A 148 2.18 8.58 17.57
CA ASN A 148 0.73 8.36 17.52
C ASN A 148 -0.04 9.52 18.15
N TYR A 149 0.43 10.04 19.28
CA TYR A 149 -0.16 11.21 19.92
C TYR A 149 -0.15 12.45 18.99
N LEU A 150 0.99 12.74 18.36
CA LEU A 150 1.10 13.84 17.39
C LEU A 150 0.17 13.66 16.18
N LEU A 151 0.06 12.42 15.68
CA LEU A 151 -0.83 12.10 14.56
C LEU A 151 -2.30 12.29 14.96
N GLN A 152 -2.67 11.92 16.19
CA GLN A 152 -4.00 12.12 16.72
C GLN A 152 -4.34 13.62 16.81
N CYS A 153 -3.44 14.45 17.37
CA CYS A 153 -3.64 15.89 17.41
C CYS A 153 -3.81 16.51 16.01
N GLN A 154 -3.05 16.01 15.02
CA GLN A 154 -3.19 16.47 13.63
C GLN A 154 -4.56 16.09 13.04
N ASN A 155 -5.05 14.88 13.29
CA ASN A 155 -6.37 14.44 12.83
C ASN A 155 -7.51 15.25 13.47
N ASP A 156 -7.40 15.56 14.76
CA ASP A 156 -8.39 16.40 15.46
C ASP A 156 -8.43 17.82 14.90
N ALA A 157 -7.26 18.39 14.60
CA ALA A 157 -7.16 19.70 13.94
C ALA A 157 -7.77 19.70 12.53
N LEU A 158 -7.49 18.68 11.72
CA LEU A 158 -8.07 18.52 10.38
C LEU A 158 -9.60 18.36 10.43
N THR A 159 -10.10 17.61 11.41
CA THR A 159 -11.54 17.43 11.62
C THR A 159 -12.21 18.77 11.93
N SER A 160 -11.63 19.53 12.85
CA SER A 160 -12.12 20.87 13.22
C SER A 160 -12.09 21.84 12.03
N MET A 161 -11.05 21.79 11.19
CA MET A 161 -10.96 22.60 9.97
C MET A 161 -12.04 22.23 8.94
N ASN A 162 -12.26 20.93 8.71
CA ASN A 162 -13.28 20.44 7.79
C ASN A 162 -14.69 20.85 8.23
N GLU A 163 -15.00 20.74 9.52
CA GLU A 163 -16.28 21.20 10.07
C GLU A 163 -16.46 22.72 9.91
N GLY A 164 -15.40 23.50 10.09
CA GLY A 164 -15.41 24.94 9.85
C GLY A 164 -15.69 25.28 8.39
N GLN A 165 -15.01 24.60 7.45
CA GLN A 165 -15.26 24.75 6.02
C GLN A 165 -16.69 24.37 5.65
N GLN A 166 -17.22 23.26 6.16
CA GLN A 166 -18.61 22.84 5.91
C GLN A 166 -19.62 23.87 6.43
N ARG A 167 -19.38 24.44 7.62
CA ARG A 167 -20.21 25.53 8.17
C ARG A 167 -20.16 26.78 7.29
N HIS A 168 -18.97 27.17 6.84
CA HIS A 168 -18.81 28.32 5.96
C HIS A 168 -19.51 28.11 4.61
N ILE A 169 -19.34 26.95 3.99
CA ILE A 169 -20.03 26.55 2.78
C ILE A 169 -21.55 26.60 2.98
N LYS A 170 -22.06 26.06 4.09
CA LYS A 170 -23.50 26.07 4.41
C LYS A 170 -24.04 27.49 4.60
N ALA A 171 -23.27 28.39 5.20
CA ALA A 171 -23.67 29.77 5.45
C ALA A 171 -23.60 30.65 4.19
N LEU A 172 -22.64 30.39 3.29
CA LEU A 172 -22.47 31.13 2.06
C LEU A 172 -23.41 30.70 0.93
N MET A 173 -24.03 29.52 1.00
CA MET A 173 -25.00 29.09 -0.01
C MET A 173 -26.32 29.86 0.12
N PRO A 174 -26.71 30.69 -0.88
CA PRO A 174 -28.04 31.32 -0.91
C PRO A 174 -29.18 30.29 -1.06
N GLY A 175 -28.86 29.01 -1.30
CA GLY A 175 -29.77 27.91 -1.56
C GLY A 175 -30.42 27.27 -0.32
N ALA A 176 -30.16 27.74 0.91
CA ALA A 176 -30.80 27.20 2.11
C ALA A 176 -32.33 27.38 2.11
N THR A 177 -32.85 28.39 1.42
CA THR A 177 -34.29 28.63 1.23
C THR A 177 -34.88 27.76 0.11
N PHE A 178 -34.17 27.59 -1.00
CA PHE A 178 -34.62 26.77 -2.14
C PHE A 178 -34.61 25.26 -1.81
N ALA A 179 -33.55 24.76 -1.18
CA ALA A 179 -33.44 23.36 -0.79
C ALA A 179 -34.59 22.95 0.14
N LYS A 180 -35.00 23.83 1.06
CA LYS A 180 -36.10 23.59 2.01
C LYS A 180 -37.48 23.60 1.36
N ALA A 181 -37.68 24.35 0.27
CA ALA A 181 -38.93 24.37 -0.51
C ALA A 181 -39.07 23.18 -1.47
N VAL A 182 -37.97 22.64 -1.98
CA VAL A 182 -37.96 21.44 -2.84
C VAL A 182 -38.04 20.15 -2.01
N GLU A 183 -37.50 20.14 -0.79
CA GLU A 183 -37.60 19.03 0.16
C GLU A 183 -39.06 18.67 0.50
N THR A 184 -39.96 19.65 0.45
CA THR A 184 -41.40 19.45 0.65
C THR A 184 -42.15 18.96 -0.59
N SER A 185 -41.51 18.87 -1.77
CA SER A 185 -42.19 18.42 -2.99
C SER A 185 -42.05 16.91 -3.21
N GLU A 186 -43.16 16.17 -3.13
CA GLU A 186 -43.21 14.72 -3.35
C GLU A 186 -43.11 14.33 -4.85
N HIS A 187 -43.05 15.30 -5.75
CA HIS A 187 -43.21 15.08 -7.18
C HIS A 187 -41.89 15.07 -7.95
N SER A 188 -41.74 14.09 -8.84
CA SER A 188 -40.62 13.97 -9.75
C SER A 188 -40.80 14.84 -11.01
N ILE A 189 -39.75 15.56 -11.37
CA ILE A 189 -39.75 16.49 -12.52
C ILE A 189 -38.91 15.96 -13.67
N LEU A 190 -39.11 16.51 -14.87
CA LEU A 190 -38.24 16.19 -16.01
C LEU A 190 -36.86 16.84 -15.83
N VAL A 191 -35.82 16.23 -16.40
CA VAL A 191 -34.46 16.82 -16.41
C VAL A 191 -34.44 18.21 -17.06
N GLY A 192 -35.30 18.45 -18.07
CA GLY A 192 -35.45 19.77 -18.68
C GLY A 192 -36.03 20.82 -17.71
N GLU A 193 -36.92 20.41 -16.82
CA GLU A 193 -37.50 21.27 -15.78
C GLU A 193 -36.45 21.57 -14.69
N LEU A 194 -35.68 20.57 -14.27
CA LEU A 194 -34.52 20.76 -13.39
C LEU A 194 -33.52 21.79 -13.98
N ALA A 195 -33.27 21.75 -15.30
CA ALA A 195 -32.38 22.73 -15.94
C ALA A 195 -32.90 24.17 -15.81
N ARG A 196 -34.22 24.39 -15.93
CA ARG A 196 -34.83 25.72 -15.72
C ARG A 196 -34.68 26.17 -14.28
N ILE A 197 -34.89 25.25 -13.33
CA ILE A 197 -34.72 25.52 -11.90
C ILE A 197 -33.28 25.94 -11.59
N ILE A 198 -32.28 25.18 -12.07
CA ILE A 198 -30.87 25.51 -11.86
C ILE A 198 -30.54 26.88 -12.47
N LYS A 199 -31.11 27.20 -13.63
CA LYS A 199 -30.98 28.52 -14.26
C LYS A 199 -31.60 29.65 -13.44
N GLN A 200 -32.80 29.45 -12.90
CA GLN A 200 -33.45 30.43 -12.02
C GLN A 200 -32.64 30.69 -10.73
N ASN A 201 -31.87 29.70 -10.28
CA ASN A 201 -30.96 29.82 -9.14
C ASN A 201 -29.59 30.44 -9.52
N GLY A 202 -29.45 31.04 -10.71
CA GLY A 202 -28.28 31.84 -11.08
C GLY A 202 -27.16 31.07 -11.78
N VAL A 203 -27.37 29.81 -12.16
CA VAL A 203 -26.38 29.02 -12.93
C VAL A 203 -26.81 28.93 -14.39
N GLU A 204 -26.04 29.53 -15.30
CA GLU A 204 -26.34 29.57 -16.74
C GLU A 204 -26.18 28.20 -17.44
N ILE A 205 -27.17 27.32 -17.26
CA ILE A 205 -27.25 25.99 -17.88
C ILE A 205 -28.58 25.81 -18.65
N GLY A 206 -28.50 25.13 -19.80
CA GLY A 206 -29.67 24.75 -20.60
C GLY A 206 -29.90 23.25 -20.57
N GLN A 207 -31.09 22.80 -20.98
CA GLN A 207 -31.48 21.39 -20.98
C GLN A 207 -30.44 20.48 -21.65
N ASN A 208 -30.02 20.78 -22.88
CA ASN A 208 -29.06 19.94 -23.62
C ASN A 208 -27.69 19.90 -22.93
N ARG A 209 -27.25 21.02 -22.34
CA ARG A 209 -26.00 21.10 -21.57
C ARG A 209 -26.09 20.28 -20.28
N LEU A 210 -27.24 20.29 -19.60
CA LEU A 210 -27.46 19.49 -18.40
C LEU A 210 -27.46 17.99 -18.73
N PHE A 211 -28.16 17.57 -19.78
CA PHE A 211 -28.13 16.17 -20.23
C PHE A 211 -26.71 15.72 -20.60
N GLN A 212 -25.95 16.56 -21.31
CA GLN A 212 -24.56 16.27 -21.64
C GLN A 212 -23.69 16.12 -20.38
N TRP A 213 -23.79 17.07 -19.45
CA TRP A 213 -23.06 17.04 -18.19
C TRP A 213 -23.41 15.80 -17.36
N MET A 214 -24.70 15.45 -17.26
CA MET A 214 -25.14 14.27 -16.50
C MET A 214 -24.62 12.98 -17.12
N ARG A 215 -24.58 12.89 -18.45
CA ARG A 215 -23.93 11.79 -19.16
C ARG A 215 -22.43 11.75 -18.85
N ASP A 216 -21.74 12.88 -18.96
CA ASP A 216 -20.30 12.96 -18.77
C ASP A 216 -19.85 12.62 -17.35
N LYS A 217 -20.66 12.99 -16.34
CA LYS A 217 -20.45 12.63 -14.95
C LYS A 217 -20.99 11.24 -14.55
N GLY A 218 -21.52 10.47 -15.50
CA GLY A 218 -21.96 9.09 -15.27
C GLY A 218 -23.28 8.94 -14.51
N TYR A 219 -24.09 10.00 -14.46
CA TYR A 219 -25.45 9.92 -13.92
C TYR A 219 -26.43 9.31 -14.94
N LEU A 220 -26.22 9.58 -16.23
CA LEU A 220 -27.01 9.02 -17.34
C LEU A 220 -26.13 8.20 -18.28
N CYS A 221 -26.73 7.19 -18.90
CA CYS A 221 -26.09 6.34 -19.90
C CYS A 221 -25.84 7.11 -21.22
N LYS A 222 -24.70 6.81 -21.87
CA LYS A 222 -24.16 7.56 -23.02
C LYS A 222 -24.50 7.00 -24.40
N LYS A 223 -24.96 5.74 -24.52
CA LYS A 223 -25.15 5.03 -25.80
C LYS A 223 -26.28 3.99 -25.70
N GLY A 224 -26.78 3.55 -26.85
CA GLY A 224 -27.74 2.44 -26.98
C GLY A 224 -29.17 2.81 -26.59
N GLU A 225 -30.01 1.79 -26.41
CA GLU A 225 -31.43 1.93 -26.03
C GLU A 225 -31.61 2.58 -24.64
N MET A 226 -30.57 2.53 -23.82
CA MET A 226 -30.51 3.15 -22.50
C MET A 226 -30.05 4.61 -22.57
N TYR A 227 -29.88 5.22 -23.74
CA TYR A 227 -29.46 6.62 -23.85
C TYR A 227 -30.37 7.53 -23.03
N ASN A 228 -29.76 8.42 -22.22
CA ASN A 228 -30.45 9.29 -21.25
C ASN A 228 -31.19 8.58 -20.11
N GLN A 229 -31.13 7.25 -20.00
CA GLN A 229 -31.59 6.54 -18.81
C GLN A 229 -30.57 6.66 -17.68
N PRO A 230 -31.00 6.69 -16.40
CA PRO A 230 -30.10 6.80 -15.28
C PRO A 230 -29.26 5.54 -15.12
N THR A 231 -28.02 5.71 -14.67
CA THR A 231 -27.16 4.57 -14.34
C THR A 231 -27.66 3.86 -13.08
N GLN A 232 -27.30 2.59 -12.91
CA GLN A 232 -27.64 1.83 -11.70
C GLN A 232 -27.19 2.55 -10.42
N LYS A 233 -26.01 3.17 -10.45
CA LYS A 233 -25.49 3.99 -9.36
C LYS A 233 -26.40 5.18 -9.05
N ALA A 234 -26.86 5.90 -10.07
CA ALA A 234 -27.71 7.07 -9.89
C ALA A 234 -29.11 6.71 -9.36
N LEU A 235 -29.64 5.54 -9.75
CA LEU A 235 -30.87 4.96 -9.20
C LEU A 235 -30.70 4.55 -7.73
N GLN A 236 -29.61 3.85 -7.39
CA GLN A 236 -29.31 3.46 -6.01
C GLN A 236 -29.12 4.66 -5.08
N MET A 237 -28.59 5.78 -5.58
CA MET A 237 -28.51 7.03 -4.84
C MET A 237 -29.89 7.70 -4.62
N GLY A 238 -30.93 7.23 -5.31
CA GLY A 238 -32.30 7.77 -5.25
C GLY A 238 -32.45 9.12 -5.95
N LEU A 239 -31.60 9.43 -6.92
CA LEU A 239 -31.60 10.74 -7.61
C LEU A 239 -32.59 10.82 -8.77
N PHE A 240 -32.95 9.67 -9.33
CA PHE A 240 -33.83 9.57 -10.50
C PHE A 240 -34.84 8.45 -10.33
N GLU A 241 -35.92 8.53 -11.10
CA GLU A 241 -36.89 7.47 -11.30
C GLU A 241 -37.22 7.33 -12.79
N LEU A 242 -37.73 6.16 -13.18
CA LEU A 242 -38.09 5.85 -14.56
C LEU A 242 -39.61 5.81 -14.71
N LYS A 243 -40.15 6.64 -15.59
CA LYS A 243 -41.56 6.60 -16.00
C LYS A 243 -41.68 5.93 -17.37
N LYS A 244 -42.33 4.77 -17.42
CA LYS A 244 -42.68 4.11 -18.69
C LYS A 244 -43.99 4.67 -19.22
N THR A 245 -44.09 4.90 -20.53
CA THR A 245 -45.33 5.33 -21.20
C THR A 245 -45.48 4.52 -22.47
N VAL A 246 -46.67 3.93 -22.65
CA VAL A 246 -47.02 3.18 -23.86
C VAL A 246 -47.72 4.15 -24.81
N ILE A 247 -47.17 4.30 -26.01
CA ILE A 247 -47.72 5.14 -27.06
C ILE A 247 -48.26 4.19 -28.13
N THR A 248 -49.58 4.10 -28.23
CA THR A 248 -50.24 3.34 -29.31
C THR A 248 -50.25 4.19 -30.57
N LYS A 249 -49.65 3.68 -31.64
CA LYS A 249 -49.63 4.32 -32.95
C LYS A 249 -50.95 4.04 -33.70
N PRO A 250 -51.33 4.88 -34.67
CA PRO A 250 -52.55 4.69 -35.47
C PRO A 250 -52.61 3.36 -36.24
N ASN A 251 -51.47 2.70 -36.45
CA ASN A 251 -51.35 1.41 -37.13
C ASN A 251 -51.50 0.19 -36.19
N GLY A 252 -51.79 0.40 -34.90
CA GLY A 252 -51.96 -0.67 -33.90
C GLY A 252 -50.69 -1.05 -33.14
N ASP A 253 -49.52 -0.57 -33.55
CA ASP A 253 -48.25 -0.87 -32.86
C ASP A 253 -48.13 -0.07 -31.56
N SER A 254 -47.59 -0.70 -30.50
CA SER A 254 -47.32 -0.05 -29.22
C SER A 254 -45.83 0.26 -29.05
N LEU A 255 -45.48 1.53 -28.86
CA LEU A 255 -44.11 1.98 -28.53
C LEU A 255 -44.00 2.25 -27.03
N VAL A 256 -43.14 1.51 -26.32
CA VAL A 256 -42.85 1.76 -24.91
C VAL A 256 -41.69 2.75 -24.79
N THR A 257 -41.97 3.95 -24.30
CA THR A 257 -40.94 4.98 -24.05
C THR A 257 -40.64 5.06 -22.57
N THR A 258 -39.35 5.02 -22.20
CA THR A 258 -38.88 5.17 -20.83
C THR A 258 -38.33 6.58 -20.65
N THR A 259 -38.92 7.35 -19.74
CA THR A 259 -38.52 8.74 -19.46
C THR A 259 -37.85 8.84 -18.10
N THR A 260 -36.66 9.45 -18.08
CA THR A 260 -35.92 9.74 -16.84
C THR A 260 -36.49 10.98 -16.17
N LYS A 261 -36.89 10.84 -14.91
CA LYS A 261 -37.33 11.93 -14.04
C LYS A 261 -36.42 12.08 -12.83
N VAL A 262 -36.32 13.28 -12.31
CA VAL A 262 -35.52 13.64 -11.15
C VAL A 262 -36.41 13.66 -9.91
N THR A 263 -36.06 12.87 -8.90
CA THR A 263 -36.77 12.82 -7.61
C THR A 263 -36.57 14.13 -6.84
N GLY A 264 -37.39 14.42 -5.82
CA GLY A 264 -37.16 15.58 -4.94
C GLY A 264 -35.74 15.61 -4.34
N LYS A 265 -35.25 14.44 -3.91
CA LYS A 265 -33.85 14.25 -3.46
C LYS A 265 -32.84 14.59 -4.57
N GLY A 266 -33.07 14.14 -5.79
CA GLY A 266 -32.25 14.45 -6.95
C GLY A 266 -32.23 15.95 -7.27
N GLN A 267 -33.38 16.63 -7.16
CA GLN A 267 -33.50 18.06 -7.40
C GLN A 267 -32.61 18.86 -6.45
N ILE A 268 -32.70 18.59 -5.14
CA ILE A 268 -31.84 19.21 -4.11
C ILE A 268 -30.36 18.92 -4.40
N TYR A 269 -30.03 17.66 -4.68
CA TYR A 269 -28.67 17.23 -4.93
C TYR A 269 -28.03 18.00 -6.10
N PHE A 270 -28.72 18.07 -7.25
CA PHE A 270 -28.16 18.73 -8.42
C PHE A 270 -28.14 20.25 -8.29
N VAL A 271 -29.18 20.87 -7.71
CA VAL A 271 -29.17 22.32 -7.50
C VAL A 271 -28.02 22.75 -6.58
N ASN A 272 -27.84 22.07 -5.45
CA ASN A 272 -26.72 22.35 -4.54
C ASN A 272 -25.37 22.11 -5.21
N LYS A 273 -25.25 21.04 -6.00
CA LYS A 273 -24.00 20.73 -6.70
C LYS A 273 -23.61 21.81 -7.70
N PHE A 274 -24.56 22.29 -8.50
CA PHE A 274 -24.28 23.34 -9.48
C PHE A 274 -24.05 24.71 -8.83
N LEU A 275 -24.75 25.03 -7.73
CA LEU A 275 -24.50 26.24 -6.96
C LEU A 275 -23.11 26.25 -6.31
N PHE A 276 -22.71 25.14 -5.71
CA PHE A 276 -21.40 25.00 -5.08
C PHE A 276 -20.25 25.12 -6.09
N ASP A 277 -20.36 24.43 -7.23
CA ASP A 277 -19.36 24.52 -8.29
C ASP A 277 -19.23 25.96 -8.82
N ALA A 278 -20.34 26.70 -8.92
CA ALA A 278 -20.33 28.10 -9.36
C ALA A 278 -19.67 29.05 -8.34
N ILE A 279 -19.94 28.87 -7.04
CA ILE A 279 -19.33 29.67 -5.97
C ILE A 279 -17.82 29.44 -5.92
N ASN A 280 -17.38 28.18 -5.95
CA ASN A 280 -15.95 27.84 -5.93
C ASN A 280 -15.22 28.40 -7.16
N GLN A 281 -15.81 28.33 -8.35
CA GLN A 281 -15.22 28.92 -9.55
C GLN A 281 -15.10 30.44 -9.43
N ALA A 282 -16.09 31.11 -8.83
CA ALA A 282 -16.04 32.55 -8.59
C ALA A 282 -14.98 32.94 -7.54
N GLU A 283 -14.82 32.16 -6.48
CA GLU A 283 -13.79 32.39 -5.45
C GLU A 283 -12.38 32.15 -5.98
N LEU A 284 -12.15 31.05 -6.71
CA LEU A 284 -10.89 30.77 -7.37
C LEU A 284 -10.53 31.87 -8.39
N ALA A 285 -11.51 32.39 -9.13
CA ALA A 285 -11.32 33.51 -10.03
C ALA A 285 -10.94 34.81 -9.29
N LYS A 286 -11.56 35.09 -8.13
CA LYS A 286 -11.22 36.24 -7.27
C LYS A 286 -9.80 36.12 -6.70
N GLN A 287 -9.41 34.95 -6.20
CA GLN A 287 -8.07 34.69 -5.68
C GLN A 287 -7.00 34.82 -6.79
N ALA A 288 -7.27 34.28 -7.99
CA ALA A 288 -6.40 34.43 -9.14
C ALA A 288 -6.27 35.91 -9.60
N ALA A 289 -7.34 36.70 -9.49
CA ALA A 289 -7.32 38.13 -9.80
C ALA A 289 -6.55 38.96 -8.74
N GLN A 290 -6.64 38.59 -7.46
CA GLN A 290 -5.88 39.21 -6.38
C GLN A 290 -4.38 38.88 -6.47
N ALA A 291 -4.02 37.64 -6.77
CA ALA A 291 -2.64 37.22 -6.99
C ALA A 291 -1.97 37.96 -8.17
N LYS A 292 -2.73 38.29 -9.22
CA LYS A 292 -2.24 39.10 -10.35
C LYS A 292 -2.06 40.58 -10.01
N LYS A 293 -2.78 41.12 -9.02
CA LYS A 293 -2.62 42.52 -8.59
C LYS A 293 -1.50 42.72 -7.57
N GLY A 294 -1.14 41.69 -6.80
CA GLY A 294 -0.05 41.74 -5.81
C GLY A 294 1.36 41.53 -6.36
N GLY A 295 1.52 41.18 -7.65
CA GLY A 295 2.81 41.01 -8.30
C GLY A 295 3.28 42.19 -9.14
N ALA A 296 2.63 43.35 -9.01
CA ALA A 296 2.93 44.58 -9.75
C ALA A 296 3.35 45.76 -8.83
N GLN A 297 3.90 45.45 -7.66
CA GLN A 297 4.57 46.41 -6.77
C GLN A 297 6.00 45.95 -6.51
#